data_AF-A0A919TD68-F1
#
_entry.id   AF-A0A919TD68-F1
#
_cell.length_a   1.000
_cell.length_b   1.000
_cell.length_c   1.000
_cell.angle_alpha   90.00
_cell.angle_beta   90.00
_cell.angle_gamma   90.00
#
_symmetry.space_group_name_H-M   'P 1'
#
loop_
_entity.id
_entity.type
_entity.pdbx_description
1 polymer ?
#
loop_
_entity_poly.entity_id
_entity_poly.type
_entity_poly.pdbx_seq_one_letter_code
_entity_poly.pdbx_strand_id
1 'polypeptide(L)'
;MPFTANAAYDRVLADDRNYHIVFLVVGGLFTLLLLLLCVFSWKRFKRAPRRTFERRTYLSFGTASLFLLLFMAVALWANVTSVANPRKTLSGTTFSPLGEAWIRAGSAQISPQLQLAIDDRLAWQRPKAVICAVLLVAFVTLTGYLWRTLIRRSTTGRPVRLMLCAGVLSAVASLLLMLMVIGNTEGALAPLTLTVIYG
;
A
#
# COMPACT_ATOMS: atom_id res chain seq x y z
N MET A 1 -10.21 -22.87 -20.68
CA MET A 1 -11.63 -22.56 -20.97
C MET A 1 -12.03 -21.38 -20.11
N PRO A 2 -12.77 -20.38 -20.61
CA PRO A 2 -13.33 -19.36 -19.73
C PRO A 2 -14.24 -20.07 -18.72
N PHE A 3 -14.04 -19.84 -17.41
CA PHE A 3 -14.97 -20.35 -16.41
C PHE A 3 -16.35 -19.73 -16.70
N THR A 4 -17.36 -20.58 -16.86
CA THR A 4 -18.74 -20.14 -17.04
C THR A 4 -19.24 -19.47 -15.76
N ALA A 5 -20.24 -18.59 -15.89
CA ALA A 5 -20.89 -17.98 -14.73
C ALA A 5 -21.43 -19.10 -13.82
N ASN A 6 -20.83 -19.25 -12.65
CA ASN A 6 -21.24 -20.18 -11.61
C ASN A 6 -20.99 -19.55 -10.24
N ALA A 7 -21.63 -20.10 -9.21
CA ALA A 7 -21.67 -19.45 -7.90
C ALA A 7 -20.28 -19.38 -7.22
N ALA A 8 -19.39 -20.33 -7.51
CA ALA A 8 -18.00 -20.28 -7.05
C ALA A 8 -17.23 -19.14 -7.72
N TYR A 9 -17.29 -19.04 -9.05
CA TYR A 9 -16.61 -18.01 -9.82
C TYR A 9 -17.14 -16.60 -9.50
N ASP A 10 -18.45 -16.44 -9.32
CA ASP A 10 -19.03 -15.16 -8.90
C ASP A 10 -18.54 -14.72 -7.51
N ARG A 11 -18.24 -15.69 -6.62
CA ARG A 11 -17.63 -15.41 -5.32
C ARG A 11 -16.16 -14.97 -5.44
N VAL A 12 -15.40 -15.54 -6.38
CA VAL A 12 -14.04 -15.06 -6.71
C VAL A 12 -14.10 -13.64 -7.26
N LEU A 13 -15.02 -13.35 -8.19
CA LEU A 13 -15.20 -12.01 -8.74
C LEU A 13 -15.57 -10.98 -7.67
N ALA A 14 -16.43 -11.35 -6.72
CA ALA A 14 -16.80 -10.49 -5.60
C ALA A 14 -15.61 -10.23 -4.67
N ASP A 15 -14.78 -11.24 -4.39
CA ASP A 15 -13.60 -11.10 -3.54
C ASP A 15 -12.48 -10.31 -4.25
N ASP A 16 -12.25 -10.52 -5.55
CA ASP A 16 -11.33 -9.73 -6.38
C ASP A 16 -11.73 -8.24 -6.40
N ARG A 17 -13.03 -7.97 -6.54
CA ARG A 17 -13.55 -6.61 -6.42
C ARG A 17 -13.26 -6.02 -5.04
N ASN A 18 -13.46 -6.78 -3.96
CA ASN A 18 -13.18 -6.33 -2.61
C ASN A 18 -11.69 -6.09 -2.38
N TYR A 19 -10.81 -6.93 -2.93
CA TYR A 19 -9.36 -6.78 -2.91
C TYR A 19 -8.95 -5.40 -3.43
N HIS A 20 -9.44 -5.04 -4.61
CA HIS A 20 -9.15 -3.74 -5.22
C HIS A 20 -9.86 -2.56 -4.51
N ILE A 21 -11.05 -2.75 -3.95
CA ILE A 21 -11.70 -1.71 -3.11
C ILE A 21 -10.83 -1.38 -1.89
N VAL A 22 -10.24 -2.39 -1.25
CA VAL A 22 -9.34 -2.18 -0.10
C VAL A 22 -8.13 -1.35 -0.52
N PHE A 23 -7.55 -1.59 -1.70
CA PHE A 23 -6.52 -0.72 -2.27
C PHE A 23 -7.01 0.72 -2.39
N LEU A 24 -8.20 0.94 -2.96
CA LEU A 24 -8.74 2.28 -3.19
C LEU A 24 -8.91 3.05 -1.88
N VAL A 25 -9.34 2.38 -0.81
CA VAL A 25 -9.51 2.99 0.51
C VAL A 25 -8.15 3.30 1.15
N VAL A 26 -7.27 2.30 1.29
CA VAL A 26 -6.00 2.45 2.01
C VAL A 26 -4.99 3.26 1.19
N GLY A 27 -4.85 2.94 -0.09
CA GLY A 27 -4.03 3.69 -1.04
C GLY A 27 -4.56 5.11 -1.26
N GLY A 28 -5.89 5.31 -1.25
CA GLY A 28 -6.52 6.64 -1.31
C GLY A 28 -6.15 7.50 -0.11
N LEU A 29 -6.21 6.94 1.10
CA LEU A 29 -5.75 7.61 2.32
C LEU A 29 -4.28 8.06 2.21
N PHE A 30 -3.38 7.16 1.80
CA PHE A 30 -1.96 7.52 1.63
C PHE A 30 -1.74 8.56 0.53
N THR A 31 -2.53 8.51 -0.55
CA THR A 31 -2.50 9.52 -1.61
C THR A 31 -2.89 10.89 -1.07
N LEU A 32 -3.93 10.98 -0.24
CA LEU A 32 -4.32 12.22 0.42
C LEU A 32 -3.22 12.73 1.37
N LEU A 33 -2.60 11.85 2.15
CA LEU A 33 -1.50 12.22 3.04
C LEU A 33 -0.28 12.73 2.26
N LEU A 34 0.06 12.11 1.13
CA LEU A 34 1.13 12.56 0.23
C LEU A 34 0.80 13.92 -0.40
N LEU A 35 -0.45 14.16 -0.78
CA LEU A 35 -0.90 15.46 -1.29
C LEU A 35 -0.74 16.54 -0.21
N LEU A 36 -1.18 16.26 1.02
CA LEU A 36 -1.03 17.17 2.15
C LEU A 36 0.45 17.45 2.43
N LEU A 37 1.31 16.44 2.42
CA LEU A 37 2.76 16.60 2.59
C LEU A 37 3.39 17.42 1.47
N CYS A 38 2.99 17.19 0.22
CA CYS A 38 3.43 17.95 -0.95
C CYS A 38 3.06 19.44 -0.80
N VAL A 39 1.79 19.73 -0.53
CA VAL A 39 1.28 21.10 -0.33
C VAL A 39 1.96 21.77 0.86
N PHE A 40 2.09 21.07 1.98
CA PHE A 40 2.79 21.57 3.16
C PHE A 40 4.25 21.92 2.84
N SER A 41 4.97 21.00 2.20
CA SER A 41 6.38 21.18 1.84
C SER A 41 6.55 22.34 0.87
N TRP A 42 5.68 22.48 -0.11
CA TRP A 42 5.69 23.60 -1.05
C TRP A 42 5.45 24.95 -0.37
N LYS A 43 4.46 25.02 0.53
CA LYS A 43 4.18 26.23 1.32
C LYS A 43 5.37 26.62 2.19
N ARG A 44 6.05 25.65 2.81
CA ARG A 44 7.25 25.89 3.63
C ARG A 44 8.46 26.29 2.78
N PHE A 45 8.67 25.64 1.64
CA PHE A 45 9.71 25.98 0.67
C PHE A 45 9.63 27.45 0.23
N LYS A 46 8.42 27.96 -0.06
CA LYS A 46 8.21 29.36 -0.45
C LYS A 46 8.56 30.36 0.64
N ARG A 47 8.42 29.98 1.92
CA ARG A 47 8.71 30.84 3.08
C ARG A 47 10.16 30.75 3.54
N ALA A 48 10.86 29.66 3.23
CA ALA A 48 12.22 29.43 3.69
C ALA A 48 13.24 30.38 3.01
N PRO A 49 14.23 30.93 3.75
CA PRO A 49 15.24 31.79 3.17
C PRO A 49 16.05 31.10 2.05
N ARG A 50 16.53 31.88 1.08
CA ARG A 50 17.28 31.35 -0.06
C ARG A 50 18.59 30.69 0.41
N ARG A 51 19.01 29.63 -0.30
CA ARG A 51 20.27 28.90 -0.08
C ARG A 51 20.42 28.23 1.31
N THR A 52 19.32 28.03 2.05
CA THR A 52 19.33 27.30 3.33
C THR A 52 19.12 25.80 3.17
N PHE A 53 19.60 25.01 4.14
CA PHE A 53 19.32 23.57 4.24
C PHE A 53 17.82 23.31 4.32
N GLU A 54 17.11 24.07 5.15
CA GLU A 54 15.64 24.01 5.31
C GLU A 54 14.92 24.07 3.96
N ARG A 55 15.29 25.04 3.11
CA ARG A 55 14.67 25.21 1.79
C ARG A 55 14.91 24.00 0.89
N ARG A 56 16.14 23.44 0.88
CA ARG A 56 16.46 22.24 0.10
C ARG A 56 15.67 21.03 0.60
N THR A 57 15.56 20.83 1.91
CA THR A 57 14.79 19.74 2.51
C THR A 57 13.32 19.78 2.08
N TYR A 58 12.65 20.93 2.22
CA TYR A 58 11.25 21.03 1.79
C TYR A 58 11.07 20.88 0.28
N LEU A 59 12.02 21.34 -0.53
CA LEU A 59 11.99 21.08 -1.97
C LEU A 59 12.08 19.58 -2.26
N SER A 60 13.05 18.87 -1.64
CA SER A 60 13.20 17.42 -1.80
C SER A 60 11.96 16.65 -1.38
N PHE A 61 11.38 16.95 -0.22
CA PHE A 61 10.13 16.31 0.24
C PHE A 61 8.95 16.65 -0.66
N GLY A 62 8.81 17.90 -1.11
CA GLY A 62 7.76 18.31 -2.04
C GLY A 62 7.84 17.56 -3.36
N THR A 63 9.03 17.52 -3.97
CA THR A 63 9.27 16.80 -5.22
C THR A 63 9.05 15.29 -5.07
N ALA A 64 9.61 14.67 -4.03
CA ALA A 64 9.42 13.24 -3.79
C ALA A 64 7.95 12.89 -3.55
N SER A 65 7.22 13.70 -2.77
CA SER A 65 5.80 13.51 -2.53
C SER A 65 4.99 13.64 -3.81
N LEU A 66 5.34 14.58 -4.71
CA LEU A 66 4.68 14.73 -6.01
C LEU A 66 4.89 13.51 -6.90
N PHE A 67 6.11 12.99 -6.99
CA PHE A 67 6.39 11.77 -7.76
C PHE A 67 5.59 10.57 -7.24
N LEU A 68 5.58 10.37 -5.91
CA LEU A 68 4.81 9.29 -5.28
C LEU A 68 3.29 9.50 -5.45
N LEU A 69 2.80 10.74 -5.36
CA LEU A 69 1.40 11.07 -5.59
C LEU A 69 0.96 10.66 -7.01
N LEU A 70 1.75 11.00 -8.03
CA LEU A 70 1.46 10.65 -9.42
C LEU A 70 1.48 9.13 -9.63
N PHE A 71 2.46 8.43 -9.06
CA PHE A 71 2.50 6.98 -9.07
C PHE A 71 1.25 6.36 -8.41
N MET A 72 0.87 6.85 -7.23
CA MET A 72 -0.33 6.39 -6.53
C MET A 72 -1.62 6.70 -7.31
N ALA A 73 -1.69 7.83 -8.00
CA ALA A 73 -2.85 8.17 -8.83
C ALA A 73 -3.03 7.19 -10.00
N VAL A 74 -1.93 6.77 -10.64
CA VAL A 74 -1.96 5.73 -11.67
C VAL A 74 -2.39 4.39 -11.07
N ALA A 75 -1.83 4.00 -9.92
CA ALA A 75 -2.20 2.76 -9.25
C ALA A 75 -3.68 2.75 -8.83
N LEU A 76 -4.20 3.85 -8.28
CA LEU A 76 -5.61 4.02 -7.97
C LEU A 76 -6.48 3.89 -9.22
N TRP A 77 -6.09 4.52 -10.33
CA TRP A 77 -6.84 4.41 -11.58
C TRP A 77 -6.88 2.97 -12.10
N ALA A 78 -5.76 2.26 -12.06
CA ALA A 78 -5.72 0.83 -12.41
C ALA A 78 -6.69 0.02 -11.54
N ASN A 79 -6.67 0.24 -10.22
CA ASN A 79 -7.57 -0.44 -9.29
C ASN A 79 -9.05 -0.07 -9.50
N VAL A 80 -9.37 1.17 -9.87
CA VAL A 80 -10.74 1.57 -10.26
C VAL A 80 -11.20 0.76 -11.46
N THR A 81 -10.35 0.59 -12.47
CA THR A 81 -10.71 -0.22 -13.65
C THR A 81 -10.91 -1.69 -13.29
N SER A 82 -10.14 -2.23 -12.33
CA SER A 82 -10.32 -3.59 -11.82
C SER A 82 -11.64 -3.77 -11.07
N VAL A 83 -12.00 -2.81 -10.19
CA VAL A 83 -13.30 -2.81 -9.48
C VAL A 83 -14.47 -2.75 -10.45
N ALA A 84 -14.34 -1.94 -11.52
CA ALA A 84 -15.39 -1.79 -12.52
C ALA A 84 -15.59 -3.06 -13.36
N ASN A 85 -14.52 -3.84 -13.62
CA ASN A 85 -14.57 -5.02 -14.48
C ASN A 85 -13.69 -6.17 -13.96
N PRO A 86 -14.05 -6.83 -12.84
CA PRO A 86 -13.24 -7.90 -12.26
C PRO A 86 -13.06 -9.10 -13.20
N ARG A 87 -14.02 -9.36 -14.10
CA ARG A 87 -13.89 -10.41 -15.13
C ARG A 87 -12.73 -10.15 -16.08
N LYS A 88 -12.46 -8.87 -16.41
CA LYS A 88 -11.33 -8.48 -17.24
C LYS A 88 -10.02 -8.61 -16.46
N THR A 89 -10.01 -8.24 -15.20
CA THR A 89 -8.85 -8.42 -14.30
C THR A 89 -8.41 -9.88 -14.23
N LEU A 90 -9.36 -10.80 -14.04
CA LEU A 90 -9.10 -12.23 -13.94
C LEU A 90 -8.97 -12.93 -15.31
N SER A 91 -9.07 -12.19 -16.42
CA SER A 91 -8.95 -12.78 -17.74
C SER A 91 -7.50 -13.20 -17.99
N GLY A 92 -7.30 -14.49 -18.28
CA GLY A 92 -5.96 -15.07 -18.46
C GLY A 92 -5.24 -15.42 -17.16
N THR A 93 -5.87 -15.26 -16.00
CA THR A 93 -5.31 -15.73 -14.73
C THR A 93 -5.34 -17.25 -14.66
N THR A 94 -4.21 -17.84 -14.27
CA THR A 94 -4.12 -19.26 -13.91
C THR A 94 -4.52 -19.43 -12.45
N PHE A 95 -5.55 -20.23 -12.18
CA PHE A 95 -5.92 -20.59 -10.82
C PHE A 95 -5.06 -21.73 -10.31
N SER A 96 -4.87 -21.80 -9.00
CA SER A 96 -4.24 -22.95 -8.36
C SER A 96 -5.07 -24.22 -8.58
N PRO A 97 -4.47 -25.43 -8.49
CA PRO A 97 -5.22 -26.68 -8.63
C PRO A 97 -6.42 -26.78 -7.69
N LEU A 98 -6.27 -26.30 -6.45
CA LEU A 98 -7.34 -26.25 -5.45
C LEU A 98 -8.45 -25.27 -5.85
N GLY A 99 -8.07 -24.05 -6.28
CA GLY A 99 -9.01 -23.04 -6.76
C GLY A 99 -9.77 -23.51 -7.99
N GLU A 100 -9.07 -24.09 -8.97
CA GLU A 100 -9.67 -24.62 -10.19
C GLU A 100 -10.64 -25.77 -9.91
N ALA A 101 -10.28 -26.72 -9.04
CA ALA A 101 -11.16 -27.81 -8.65
C ALA A 101 -12.46 -27.29 -8.01
N TRP A 102 -12.35 -26.31 -7.12
CA TRP A 102 -13.50 -25.69 -6.47
C TRP A 102 -14.37 -24.88 -7.45
N ILE A 103 -13.77 -24.07 -8.33
CA ILE A 103 -14.51 -23.30 -9.34
C ILE A 103 -15.23 -24.25 -10.32
N ARG A 104 -14.59 -25.36 -10.72
CA ARG A 104 -15.22 -26.39 -11.58
C ARG A 104 -16.38 -27.11 -10.89
N ALA A 105 -16.31 -27.31 -9.57
CA ALA A 105 -17.43 -27.85 -8.79
C ALA A 105 -18.64 -26.89 -8.75
N GLY A 106 -18.41 -25.58 -8.95
CA GLY A 106 -19.44 -24.58 -9.20
C GLY A 106 -20.28 -24.14 -7.99
N SER A 107 -20.08 -24.75 -6.83
CA SER A 107 -20.80 -24.42 -5.59
C SER A 107 -20.22 -23.17 -4.93
N ALA A 108 -21.09 -22.27 -4.47
CA ALA A 108 -20.69 -21.13 -3.64
C ALA A 108 -20.10 -21.55 -2.28
N GLN A 109 -20.37 -22.77 -1.83
CA GLN A 109 -19.84 -23.29 -0.58
C GLN A 109 -18.34 -23.55 -0.71
N ILE A 110 -17.54 -22.92 0.17
CA ILE A 110 -16.09 -23.13 0.24
C ILE A 110 -15.82 -24.55 0.71
N SER A 111 -14.97 -25.30 0.01
CA SER A 111 -14.58 -26.65 0.42
C SER A 111 -13.72 -26.60 1.68
N PRO A 112 -13.72 -27.65 2.53
CA PRO A 112 -12.88 -27.66 3.74
C PRO A 112 -11.39 -27.43 3.46
N GLN A 113 -10.88 -27.95 2.35
CA GLN A 113 -9.49 -27.76 1.92
C GLN A 113 -9.20 -26.30 1.52
N LEU A 114 -10.12 -25.66 0.78
CA LEU A 114 -9.99 -24.25 0.42
C LEU A 114 -10.12 -23.34 1.65
N GLN A 115 -10.99 -23.67 2.60
CA GLN A 115 -11.11 -22.95 3.85
C GLN A 115 -9.81 -23.02 4.65
N LEU A 116 -9.18 -24.20 4.77
CA LEU A 116 -7.90 -24.35 5.45
C LEU A 116 -6.81 -23.49 4.79
N ALA A 117 -6.73 -23.47 3.45
CA ALA A 117 -5.76 -22.65 2.72
C ALA A 117 -6.01 -21.14 2.91
N ILE A 118 -7.28 -20.72 3.04
CA ILE A 118 -7.65 -19.34 3.41
C ILE A 118 -7.18 -19.03 4.83
N ASP A 119 -7.44 -19.93 5.79
CA ASP A 119 -7.09 -19.74 7.20
C ASP A 119 -5.57 -19.65 7.39
N ASP A 120 -4.79 -20.52 6.72
CA ASP A 120 -3.33 -20.48 6.72
C ASP A 120 -2.79 -19.16 6.16
N ARG A 121 -3.37 -18.66 5.06
CA ARG A 121 -3.01 -17.36 4.50
C ARG A 121 -3.32 -16.23 5.49
N LEU A 122 -4.49 -16.26 6.12
CA LEU A 122 -4.91 -15.23 7.06
C LEU A 122 -4.04 -15.21 8.33
N ALA A 123 -3.62 -16.39 8.81
CA ALA A 123 -2.72 -16.53 9.96
C ALA A 123 -1.38 -15.81 9.74
N TRP A 124 -0.94 -15.69 8.48
CA TRP A 124 0.28 -14.97 8.10
C TRP A 124 0.03 -13.49 7.73
N GLN A 125 -1.07 -13.19 7.03
CA GLN A 125 -1.34 -11.84 6.51
C GLN A 125 -1.82 -10.86 7.59
N ARG A 126 -2.70 -11.31 8.50
CA ARG A 126 -3.28 -10.43 9.52
C ARG A 126 -2.23 -9.86 10.48
N PRO A 127 -1.31 -10.66 11.06
CA PRO A 127 -0.28 -10.11 11.92
C PRO A 127 0.64 -9.13 11.19
N LYS A 128 0.99 -9.41 9.92
CA LYS A 128 1.81 -8.51 9.10
C LYS A 128 1.14 -7.15 8.89
N ALA A 129 -0.14 -7.14 8.54
CA ALA A 129 -0.88 -5.89 8.36
C ALA A 129 -0.83 -5.02 9.63
N VAL A 130 -1.06 -5.62 10.79
CA VAL A 130 -1.04 -4.92 12.09
C VAL A 130 0.37 -4.44 12.44
N ILE A 131 1.37 -5.32 12.39
CA ILE A 131 2.76 -4.99 12.74
C ILE A 131 3.29 -3.89 11.83
N CYS A 132 3.07 -4.00 10.51
CA CYS A 132 3.51 -2.97 9.57
C CYS A 132 2.79 -1.64 9.80
N ALA A 133 1.50 -1.63 10.16
CA ALA A 133 0.79 -0.40 10.48
C ALA A 133 1.35 0.29 11.73
N VAL A 134 1.61 -0.47 12.80
CA VAL A 134 2.20 0.07 14.04
C VAL A 134 3.60 0.62 13.78
N LEU A 135 4.44 -0.15 13.08
CA LEU A 135 5.78 0.29 12.71
C LEU A 135 5.74 1.52 11.80
N LEU A 136 4.79 1.59 10.86
CA LEU A 136 4.64 2.75 9.98
C LEU A 136 4.39 4.03 10.78
N VAL A 137 3.47 4.00 11.75
CA VAL A 137 3.19 5.15 12.62
C VAL A 137 4.44 5.56 13.40
N ALA A 138 5.17 4.59 13.96
CA ALA A 138 6.41 4.86 14.69
C ALA A 138 7.48 5.50 13.79
N PHE A 139 7.71 4.95 12.60
CA PHE A 139 8.72 5.44 11.66
C PHE A 139 8.36 6.80 11.07
N VAL A 140 7.10 7.05 10.71
CA VAL A 140 6.66 8.37 10.23
C VAL A 140 6.85 9.44 11.32
N THR A 141 6.53 9.10 12.58
CA THR A 141 6.75 9.99 13.72
C THR A 141 8.23 10.28 13.95
N LEU A 142 9.07 9.23 13.91
CA LEU A 142 10.52 9.34 14.04
C LEU A 142 11.11 10.18 12.92
N THR A 143 10.72 9.95 11.66
CA THR A 143 11.13 10.74 10.50
C THR A 143 10.75 12.21 10.72
N GLY A 144 9.51 12.51 11.09
CA GLY A 144 9.08 13.87 11.39
C GLY A 144 9.92 14.55 12.48
N TYR A 145 10.23 13.83 13.56
CA TYR A 145 11.08 14.32 14.65
C TYR A 145 12.53 14.58 14.20
N LEU A 146 13.14 13.63 13.49
CA LEU A 146 14.52 13.74 13.01
C LEU A 146 14.68 14.92 12.04
N TRP A 147 13.76 15.08 11.08
CA TRP A 147 13.83 16.17 10.11
C TRP A 147 13.57 17.54 10.73
N ARG A 148 12.63 17.65 11.69
CA ARG A 148 12.44 18.90 12.46
C ARG A 148 13.70 19.27 13.24
N THR A 149 14.37 18.28 13.85
CA THR A 149 15.60 18.50 14.60
C THR A 149 16.77 18.86 13.69
N LEU A 150 16.88 18.22 12.52
CA LEU A 150 17.88 18.53 11.49
C LEU A 150 17.76 19.97 11.01
N ILE A 151 16.55 20.40 10.67
CA ILE A 151 16.29 21.77 10.23
C ILE A 151 16.70 22.77 11.32
N ARG A 152 16.29 22.54 12.58
CA ARG A 152 16.67 23.42 13.71
C ARG A 152 18.17 23.44 13.99
N ARG A 153 18.88 22.32 13.87
CA ARG A 153 20.33 22.28 14.13
C ARG A 153 21.15 22.84 12.98
N SER A 154 20.64 22.78 11.74
CA SER A 154 21.34 23.28 10.55
C SER A 154 21.68 24.77 10.61
N THR A 155 20.95 25.55 11.42
CA THR A 155 21.22 26.99 11.64
C THR A 155 22.37 27.25 12.61
N THR A 156 22.79 26.27 13.40
CA THR A 156 23.83 26.41 14.44
C THR A 156 25.19 25.85 14.01
N GLY A 157 25.34 25.41 12.76
CA GLY A 157 26.61 24.93 12.18
C GLY A 157 27.14 23.59 12.72
N ARG A 158 26.39 22.90 13.60
CA ARG A 158 26.80 21.61 14.17
C ARG A 158 26.78 20.47 13.14
N PRO A 159 27.68 19.48 13.25
CA PRO A 159 27.68 18.32 12.35
C PRO A 159 26.40 17.50 12.54
N VAL A 160 25.71 17.19 11.44
CA VAL A 160 24.42 16.48 11.44
C VAL A 160 24.40 15.21 10.58
N ARG A 161 25.56 14.73 10.11
CA ARG A 161 25.66 13.63 9.12
C ARG A 161 24.95 12.34 9.57
N LEU A 162 25.21 11.86 10.78
CA LEU A 162 24.56 10.65 11.30
C LEU A 162 23.04 10.80 11.38
N MET A 163 22.58 11.97 11.85
CA MET A 163 21.16 12.26 11.99
C MET A 163 20.47 12.42 10.63
N LEU A 164 21.19 12.93 9.62
CA LEU A 164 20.73 12.96 8.22
C LEU A 164 20.57 11.55 7.66
N CYS A 165 21.56 10.68 7.85
CA CYS A 165 21.46 9.28 7.43
C CYS A 165 20.28 8.58 8.09
N ALA A 166 20.09 8.75 9.41
CA ALA A 166 18.93 8.22 10.13
C ALA A 166 17.60 8.80 9.62
N GLY A 167 17.56 10.11 9.31
CA GLY A 167 16.39 10.77 8.73
C GLY A 167 16.01 10.24 7.35
N VAL A 168 17.01 9.94 6.49
CA VAL A 168 16.79 9.34 5.17
C VAL A 168 16.35 7.89 5.30
N LEU A 169 17.06 7.08 6.09
CA LEU A 169 16.73 5.66 6.30
C LEU A 169 15.33 5.49 6.89
N SER A 170 14.94 6.32 7.86
CA SER A 170 13.59 6.27 8.43
C SER A 170 12.51 6.67 7.42
N ALA A 171 12.78 7.63 6.53
CA ALA A 171 11.86 7.99 5.46
C ALA A 171 11.69 6.84 4.45
N VAL A 172 12.78 6.19 4.04
CA VAL A 172 12.75 5.02 3.16
C VAL A 172 11.97 3.87 3.82
N ALA A 173 12.26 3.58 5.09
CA ALA A 173 11.53 2.56 5.85
C ALA A 173 10.03 2.87 5.94
N SER A 174 9.64 4.14 6.12
CA SER A 174 8.24 4.57 6.12
C SER A 174 7.56 4.27 4.78
N LEU A 175 8.23 4.50 3.65
CA LEU A 175 7.68 4.20 2.32
C LEU A 175 7.50 2.69 2.10
N LEU A 176 8.48 1.88 2.51
CA LEU A 176 8.36 0.41 2.44
C LEU A 176 7.23 -0.10 3.33
N LEU A 177 7.11 0.42 4.55
CA LEU A 177 6.03 0.07 5.48
C LEU A 177 4.66 0.50 4.96
N MET A 178 4.56 1.64 4.27
CA MET A 178 3.32 2.05 3.58
C MET A 178 2.88 1.01 2.56
N LEU A 179 3.79 0.55 1.69
CA LEU A 179 3.50 -0.50 0.69
C LEU A 179 3.10 -1.81 1.37
N MET A 180 3.80 -2.19 2.43
CA MET A 180 3.46 -3.37 3.22
C MET A 180 2.06 -3.25 3.85
N VAL A 181 1.68 -2.10 4.39
CA VAL A 181 0.34 -1.90 4.96
C VAL A 181 -0.72 -2.09 3.88
N ILE A 182 -0.54 -1.49 2.70
CA ILE A 182 -1.49 -1.63 1.58
C ILE A 182 -1.65 -3.11 1.23
N GLY A 183 -0.58 -3.78 0.81
CA GLY A 183 -0.66 -5.15 0.28
C GLY A 183 -1.13 -6.18 1.32
N ASN A 184 -0.65 -6.08 2.57
CA ASN A 184 -1.08 -7.02 3.61
C ASN A 184 -2.53 -6.77 4.04
N THR A 185 -3.05 -5.52 3.93
CA THR A 185 -4.46 -5.24 4.23
C THR A 185 -5.38 -5.80 3.16
N GLU A 186 -5.01 -5.67 1.88
CA GLU A 186 -5.74 -6.32 0.77
C GLU A 186 -5.82 -7.84 1.00
N GLY A 187 -4.68 -8.49 1.25
CA GLY A 187 -4.62 -9.93 1.47
C GLY A 187 -5.30 -10.42 2.75
N ALA A 188 -5.46 -9.56 3.76
CA ALA A 188 -6.18 -9.88 4.99
C ALA A 188 -7.69 -9.73 4.88
N LEU A 189 -8.18 -8.83 4.02
CA LEU A 189 -9.60 -8.50 3.87
C LEU A 189 -10.26 -9.18 2.66
N ALA A 190 -9.49 -9.57 1.65
CA ALA A 190 -9.93 -10.32 0.49
C ALA A 190 -8.99 -11.52 0.22
N PRO A 191 -9.03 -12.54 1.09
CA PRO A 191 -8.07 -13.65 1.03
C PRO A 191 -8.39 -14.67 -0.06
N LEU A 192 -9.66 -14.78 -0.49
CA LEU A 192 -10.11 -15.85 -1.38
C LEU A 192 -9.43 -15.74 -2.74
N THR A 193 -9.45 -14.56 -3.36
CA THR A 193 -8.83 -14.32 -4.68
C THR A 193 -7.36 -14.69 -4.67
N LEU A 194 -6.62 -14.26 -3.65
CA LEU A 194 -5.21 -14.62 -3.54
C LEU A 194 -5.00 -16.13 -3.30
N THR A 195 -5.87 -16.78 -2.53
CA THR A 195 -5.77 -18.23 -2.29
C THR A 195 -6.13 -19.05 -3.52
N VAL A 196 -7.14 -18.67 -4.30
CA VAL A 196 -7.49 -19.41 -5.53
C VAL A 196 -6.50 -19.16 -6.68
N ILE A 197 -5.72 -18.08 -6.65
CA ILE A 197 -4.69 -17.79 -7.65
C ILE A 197 -3.33 -18.38 -7.23
N TYR A 198 -2.96 -18.27 -5.96
CA TYR A 198 -1.59 -18.57 -5.47
C TYR A 198 -1.51 -19.63 -4.38
N GLY A 199 -2.62 -20.24 -3.97
CA GLY A 199 -2.67 -21.30 -2.95
C GLY A 199 -2.42 -22.69 -3.48
#